data_AF-A0A0M2RBS4-F1
#
_entry.id   AF-A0A0M2RBS4-F1
#
_cell.length_a   1.000
_cell.length_b   1.000
_cell.length_c   1.000
_cell.angle_alpha   90.00
_cell.angle_beta   90.00
_cell.angle_gamma   90.00
#
_symmetry.space_group_name_H-M   'P 1'
#
loop_
_entity.id
_entity.type
_entity.pdbx_description
1 polymer ?
#
loop_
_entity_poly.entity_id
_entity_poly.type
_entity_poly.pdbx_seq_one_letter_code
_entity_poly.pdbx_strand_id
1 'polypeptide(L)'
;MPRSHGILDMINMLNKAFLPLIIGGIISGVLWTNPVLAECQKPDYDPPKCTNQYIEIQFLDAKDFESCKKEVTYFLERLDIWSKCVADEARLKGDEAIKLFNCKVNGTVNCLETSG
;
A
#
# COMPACT_ATOMS: atom_id res chain seq x y z
N MET A 1 -2.26 -29.02 38.07
CA MET A 1 -1.41 -28.23 37.16
C MET A 1 -1.84 -28.49 35.72
N PRO A 2 -2.66 -27.62 35.10
CA PRO A 2 -2.97 -27.71 33.68
C PRO A 2 -2.05 -26.78 32.88
N ARG A 3 -1.59 -27.24 31.71
CA ARG A 3 -0.72 -26.51 30.78
C ARG A 3 -1.51 -26.20 29.51
N SER A 4 -1.60 -24.91 29.20
CA SER A 4 -1.88 -24.25 27.92
C SER A 4 -3.20 -24.51 27.20
N HIS A 5 -4.10 -23.55 27.38
CA HIS A 5 -5.13 -23.16 26.40
C HIS A 5 -4.48 -22.43 25.20
N GLY A 6 -5.14 -22.54 24.03
CA GLY A 6 -5.40 -21.35 23.21
C GLY A 6 -4.54 -21.08 21.99
N ILE A 7 -4.42 -22.02 21.04
CA ILE A 7 -4.05 -21.69 19.63
C ILE A 7 -4.79 -22.63 18.65
N LEU A 8 -6.11 -22.80 18.80
CA LEU A 8 -6.88 -23.57 17.81
C LEU A 8 -8.32 -23.08 17.62
N ASP A 9 -8.58 -21.78 17.81
CA ASP A 9 -9.91 -21.18 17.60
C ASP A 9 -9.84 -19.87 16.79
N MET A 10 -8.92 -19.76 15.82
CA MET A 10 -8.81 -18.55 15.00
C MET A 10 -8.68 -18.81 13.49
N ILE A 11 -9.15 -19.97 13.01
CA ILE A 11 -9.19 -20.29 11.57
C ILE A 11 -10.63 -20.37 11.02
N ASN A 12 -11.66 -20.34 11.87
CA ASN A 12 -13.01 -20.72 11.46
C ASN A 12 -14.05 -19.58 11.37
N MET A 13 -13.65 -18.32 11.16
CA MET A 13 -14.59 -17.19 11.03
C MET A 13 -14.56 -16.43 9.68
N LEU A 14 -13.83 -16.90 8.66
CA LEU A 14 -13.81 -16.26 7.34
C LEU A 14 -14.61 -17.01 6.26
N ASN A 15 -15.61 -17.78 6.67
CA ASN A 15 -16.55 -18.43 5.77
C ASN A 15 -17.99 -18.16 6.20
N LYS A 16 -18.55 -17.05 5.70
CA LYS A 16 -19.97 -16.86 5.30
C LYS A 16 -20.34 -15.38 5.32
N ALA A 17 -20.26 -14.74 4.17
CA ALA A 17 -21.16 -13.64 3.79
C ALA A 17 -21.10 -13.44 2.27
N PHE A 18 -21.53 -14.45 1.52
CA PHE A 18 -21.95 -14.26 0.14
C PHE A 18 -23.43 -13.88 0.17
N LEU A 19 -23.75 -12.63 -0.13
CA LEU A 19 -25.08 -12.25 -0.62
C LEU A 19 -24.91 -11.22 -1.76
N PRO A 20 -25.60 -11.42 -2.90
CA PRO A 20 -25.56 -10.52 -4.04
C PRO A 20 -26.60 -9.42 -3.88
N LEU A 21 -26.25 -8.18 -4.20
CA LEU A 21 -27.24 -7.13 -4.47
C LEU A 21 -26.66 -6.17 -5.51
N ILE A 22 -27.06 -6.39 -6.76
CA ILE A 22 -26.95 -5.41 -7.83
C ILE A 22 -28.18 -4.49 -7.71
N ILE A 23 -27.95 -3.23 -8.08
CA ILE A 23 -28.89 -2.20 -8.55
C ILE A 23 -29.37 -1.20 -7.48
N GLY A 24 -28.82 0.02 -7.58
CA GLY A 24 -29.56 1.24 -7.28
C GLY A 24 -28.79 2.25 -6.45
N GLY A 25 -28.19 3.26 -7.10
CA GLY A 25 -27.82 4.50 -6.41
C GLY A 25 -26.43 5.01 -6.72
N ILE A 26 -26.35 5.74 -7.82
CA ILE A 26 -25.36 6.75 -8.19
C ILE A 26 -24.71 7.40 -6.95
N ILE A 27 -23.42 7.11 -6.71
CA ILE A 27 -22.51 8.05 -6.05
C ILE A 27 -21.43 8.34 -7.09
N SER A 28 -21.58 9.52 -7.67
CA SER A 28 -20.68 10.18 -8.60
C SER A 28 -19.24 10.11 -8.13
N GLY A 29 -18.33 9.82 -9.07
CA GLY A 29 -16.92 10.17 -8.95
C GLY A 29 -15.93 9.03 -8.95
N VAL A 30 -16.12 7.96 -9.74
CA VAL A 30 -14.93 7.27 -10.27
C VAL A 30 -14.43 8.09 -11.46
N LEU A 31 -13.70 9.15 -11.12
CA LEU A 31 -12.87 9.87 -12.06
C LEU A 31 -11.75 8.91 -12.45
N TRP A 32 -12.00 8.02 -13.41
CA TRP A 32 -10.96 7.32 -14.14
C TRP A 32 -10.23 8.37 -14.99
N THR A 33 -9.43 9.21 -14.34
CA THR A 33 -8.37 9.90 -15.04
C THR A 33 -7.45 8.82 -15.57
N ASN A 34 -7.16 8.87 -16.88
CA ASN A 34 -6.02 8.22 -17.50
C ASN A 34 -4.86 8.11 -16.50
N PRO A 35 -4.13 6.99 -16.42
CA PRO A 35 -2.96 6.92 -15.57
C PRO A 35 -1.91 7.85 -16.17
N VAL A 36 -2.00 9.14 -15.83
CA VAL A 36 -0.81 9.95 -15.64
C VAL A 36 -0.05 9.16 -14.62
N LEU A 37 0.99 8.48 -15.08
CA LEU A 37 1.86 7.61 -14.30
C LEU A 37 2.40 8.48 -13.16
N ALA A 38 1.69 8.53 -12.05
CA ALA A 38 2.05 9.35 -10.91
C ALA A 38 3.28 8.69 -10.32
N GLU A 39 4.46 9.19 -10.68
CA GLU A 39 5.72 8.72 -10.14
C GLU A 39 5.62 8.72 -8.63
N CYS A 40 5.93 7.59 -8.01
CA CYS A 40 5.73 7.42 -6.59
C CYS A 40 6.61 8.38 -5.82
N GLN A 41 6.00 9.41 -5.24
CA GLN A 41 6.74 10.39 -4.45
C GLN A 41 7.30 9.71 -3.21
N LYS A 42 8.63 9.69 -3.18
CA LYS A 42 9.42 9.19 -2.06
C LYS A 42 9.07 10.00 -0.81
N PRO A 43 8.51 9.38 0.26
CA PRO A 43 8.19 10.09 1.50
C PRO A 43 9.48 10.49 2.23
N ASP A 44 9.37 11.26 3.31
CA ASP A 44 10.50 11.46 4.23
C ASP A 44 10.82 10.13 4.97
N TYR A 45 12.11 9.75 4.99
CA TYR A 45 12.62 8.50 5.60
C TYR A 45 13.25 8.72 6.95
N ASP A 46 13.37 9.98 7.38
CA ASP A 46 13.96 10.25 8.68
C ASP A 46 13.10 9.56 9.76
N PRO A 47 13.69 8.61 10.52
CA PRO A 47 12.96 7.94 11.57
C PRO A 47 12.45 8.98 12.58
N PRO A 48 11.32 8.70 13.26
CA PRO A 48 10.82 9.60 14.29
C PRO A 48 11.91 9.94 15.30
N LYS A 49 12.02 11.22 15.69
CA LYS A 49 13.10 11.68 16.58
C LYS A 49 13.12 10.91 17.90
N CYS A 50 11.96 10.46 18.36
CA CYS A 50 11.81 9.66 19.58
C CYS A 50 12.45 8.26 19.49
N THR A 51 12.84 7.77 18.32
CA THR A 51 13.56 6.49 18.15
C THR A 51 15.08 6.65 18.15
N ASN A 52 15.61 7.86 18.38
CA ASN A 52 17.05 8.10 18.38
C ASN A 52 17.71 7.46 19.61
N GLN A 53 18.51 6.41 19.38
CA GLN A 53 19.17 5.61 20.43
C GLN A 53 20.42 6.28 21.02
N TYR A 54 20.94 7.35 20.40
CA TYR A 54 22.13 8.07 20.90
C TYR A 54 21.83 8.96 22.10
N ILE A 55 20.55 9.14 22.42
CA ILE A 55 20.07 9.81 23.61
C ILE A 55 19.38 8.71 24.42
N GLU A 56 19.75 8.54 25.68
CA GLU A 56 19.05 7.62 26.58
C GLU A 56 17.67 8.21 26.92
N ILE A 57 16.75 8.16 25.95
CA ILE A 57 15.38 8.64 26.10
C ILE A 57 14.59 7.50 26.72
N GLN A 58 14.50 7.50 28.05
CA GLN A 58 13.39 6.85 28.72
C GLN A 58 12.17 7.73 28.54
N PHE A 59 11.02 7.15 28.18
CA PHE A 59 9.77 7.91 28.15
C PHE A 59 9.51 8.52 29.53
N LEU A 60 9.33 9.84 29.60
CA LEU A 60 9.15 10.53 30.88
C LEU A 60 7.80 10.18 31.51
N ASP A 61 6.79 9.91 30.68
CA ASP A 61 5.47 9.47 31.09
C ASP A 61 4.74 8.66 29.98
N ALA A 62 3.52 8.20 30.30
CA ALA A 62 2.68 7.45 29.38
C ALA A 62 2.21 8.26 28.15
N LYS A 63 2.11 9.60 28.28
CA LYS A 63 1.71 10.47 27.18
C LYS A 63 2.84 10.61 26.17
N ASP A 64 4.08 10.73 26.63
CA ASP A 64 5.27 10.76 25.78
C ASP A 64 5.43 9.44 25.02
N PHE A 65 5.17 8.31 25.68
CA PHE A 65 5.14 7.00 25.04
C PHE A 65 4.08 6.93 23.92
N GLU A 66 2.83 7.29 24.22
CA GLU A 66 1.75 7.22 23.23
C GLU A 66 1.96 8.22 22.07
N SER A 67 2.56 9.38 22.33
CA SER A 67 2.94 10.32 21.26
C SER A 67 3.98 9.71 20.33
N CYS A 68 5.05 9.14 20.88
CA CYS A 68 6.08 8.49 20.07
C CYS A 68 5.53 7.29 19.28
N LYS A 69 4.70 6.46 19.91
CA LYS A 69 4.03 5.34 19.25
C LYS A 69 3.17 5.80 18.07
N LYS A 70 2.48 6.93 18.19
CA LYS A 70 1.70 7.52 17.11
C LYS A 70 2.60 8.01 15.97
N GLU A 71 3.72 8.67 16.26
CA GLU A 71 4.71 9.07 15.24
C GLU A 71 5.29 7.86 14.49
N VAL A 72 5.66 6.81 15.21
CA VAL A 72 6.16 5.56 14.63
C VAL A 72 5.11 4.90 13.74
N THR A 73 3.85 4.85 14.19
CA THR A 73 2.75 4.29 13.41
C THR A 73 2.59 5.03 12.08
N TYR A 74 2.52 6.37 12.12
CA TYR A 74 2.41 7.17 10.90
C TYR A 74 3.62 7.03 9.97
N PHE A 75 4.82 6.92 10.54
CA PHE A 75 6.02 6.68 9.74
C PHE A 75 5.91 5.36 8.97
N LEU A 76 5.51 4.28 9.64
CA LEU A 76 5.32 2.97 9.02
C LEU A 76 4.20 2.95 7.98
N GLU A 77 3.06 3.60 8.26
CA GLU A 77 1.95 3.71 7.31
C GLU A 77 2.37 4.42 6.01
N ARG A 78 3.16 5.50 6.12
CA ARG A 78 3.68 6.21 4.94
C ARG A 78 4.65 5.35 4.13
N LEU A 79 5.50 4.58 4.79
CA LEU A 79 6.41 3.65 4.11
C LEU A 79 5.64 2.52 3.41
N ASP A 80 4.61 1.97 4.04
CA ASP A 80 3.77 0.92 3.45
C ASP A 80 3.05 1.43 2.19
N ILE A 81 2.40 2.61 2.27
CA ILE A 81 1.74 3.25 1.12
C ILE A 81 2.73 3.48 -0.02
N TRP A 82 3.90 4.03 0.29
CA TRP A 82 4.93 4.26 -0.72
C TRP A 82 5.43 2.95 -1.35
N SER A 83 5.68 1.92 -0.55
CA SER A 83 6.15 0.62 -1.05
C SER A 83 5.16 -0.03 -2.02
N LYS A 84 3.86 0.08 -1.74
CA LYS A 84 2.79 -0.39 -2.63
C LYS A 84 2.75 0.42 -3.92
N CYS A 85 2.86 1.74 -3.83
CA CYS A 85 2.97 2.59 -5.00
C CYS A 85 4.14 2.14 -5.90
N VAL A 86 5.34 1.98 -5.33
CA VAL A 86 6.54 1.58 -6.09
C VAL A 86 6.35 0.22 -6.78
N ALA A 87 5.69 -0.73 -6.11
CA ALA A 87 5.39 -2.03 -6.70
C ALA A 87 4.45 -1.90 -7.91
N ASP A 88 3.42 -1.07 -7.82
CA ASP A 88 2.49 -0.81 -8.92
C ASP A 88 3.17 -0.08 -10.08
N GLU A 89 3.99 0.94 -9.79
CA GLU A 89 4.74 1.68 -10.80
C GLU A 89 5.72 0.76 -11.55
N ALA A 90 6.45 -0.09 -10.82
CA ALA A 90 7.37 -1.05 -11.41
C ALA A 90 6.65 -2.04 -12.32
N ARG A 91 5.47 -2.53 -11.91
CA ARG A 91 4.64 -3.40 -12.74
C ARG A 91 4.19 -2.69 -14.02
N LEU A 92 3.65 -1.47 -13.90
CA LEU A 92 3.13 -0.72 -15.05
C LEU A 92 4.23 -0.38 -16.07
N LYS A 93 5.38 0.12 -15.59
CA LYS A 93 6.55 0.40 -16.45
C LYS A 93 7.10 -0.89 -17.08
N GLY A 94 7.06 -2.01 -16.35
CA GLY A 94 7.42 -3.33 -16.86
C GLY A 94 6.49 -3.78 -17.99
N ASP A 95 5.18 -3.70 -17.78
CA ASP A 95 4.15 -4.06 -18.76
C ASP A 95 4.28 -3.21 -20.03
N GLU A 96 4.52 -1.90 -19.88
CA GLU A 96 4.77 -0.98 -20.99
C GLU A 96 6.03 -1.38 -21.78
N ALA A 97 7.15 -1.64 -21.09
CA ALA A 97 8.39 -2.06 -21.73
C ALA A 97 8.23 -3.40 -22.49
N ILE A 98 7.52 -4.37 -21.92
CA ILE A 98 7.20 -5.65 -22.58
C ILE A 98 6.35 -5.40 -23.83
N LYS A 99 5.33 -4.54 -23.74
CA LYS A 99 4.47 -4.21 -24.89
C LYS A 99 5.28 -3.57 -26.01
N LEU A 100 6.13 -2.61 -25.70
CA LEU A 100 7.03 -1.96 -26.64
C LEU A 100 8.03 -2.94 -27.27
N PHE A 101 8.60 -3.85 -26.47
CA PHE A 101 9.50 -4.88 -26.96
C PHE A 101 8.80 -5.80 -27.98
N ASN A 102 7.64 -6.34 -27.61
CA ASN A 102 6.86 -7.20 -28.50
C ASN A 102 6.41 -6.46 -29.76
N CYS A 103 6.03 -5.19 -29.64
CA CYS A 103 5.71 -4.32 -30.77
C CYS A 103 6.88 -4.23 -31.76
N LYS A 104 8.10 -4.04 -31.25
CA LYS A 104 9.32 -3.97 -32.04
C LYS A 104 9.63 -5.30 -32.73
N VAL A 105 9.52 -6.41 -32.01
CA VAL A 105 9.75 -7.78 -32.54
C VAL A 105 8.76 -8.09 -33.67
N ASN A 106 7.51 -7.68 -33.53
CA ASN A 106 6.45 -7.94 -34.51
C ASN A 106 6.45 -6.97 -35.71
N GLY A 107 7.34 -5.97 -35.74
CA GLY A 107 7.39 -4.97 -36.81
C GLY A 107 6.21 -3.99 -36.84
N THR A 108 5.45 -3.91 -35.74
CA THR A 108 4.31 -3.00 -35.60
C THR A 108 4.75 -1.61 -35.13
N VAL A 109 3.96 -0.57 -35.42
CA VAL A 109 4.20 0.82 -34.99
C VAL A 109 3.01 1.32 -34.14
N ASN A 110 3.22 2.40 -33.36
CA ASN A 110 2.19 3.07 -32.54
C ASN A 110 1.51 2.19 -31.47
N CYS A 111 2.22 1.21 -30.90
CA CYS A 111 1.63 0.27 -29.93
C CYS A 111 1.23 0.88 -28.58
N LEU A 112 1.50 2.17 -28.35
CA LEU A 112 1.09 2.90 -27.14
C LEU A 112 -0.07 3.87 -27.39
N GLU A 113 -0.58 4.03 -28.62
CA GLU A 113 -1.76 4.85 -28.84
C GLU A 113 -2.97 4.22 -28.14
N THR A 114 -3.52 4.96 -27.18
CA THR A 114 -4.73 4.62 -26.44
C THR A 114 -5.88 4.40 -27.40
N SER A 115 -6.50 3.22 -27.37
CA SER A 115 -7.85 3.03 -27.89
C SER A 115 -8.75 4.07 -27.22
N GLY A 116 -9.27 5.00 -28.03
CA GLY A 116 -10.21 6.02 -27.60
C GLY A 116 -11.56 5.44 -27.15
#